data_AF-A2Z0K1-F1
#
_entry.id   AF-A2Z0K1-F1
#
_cell.length_a   1.000
_cell.length_b   1.000
_cell.length_c   1.000
_cell.angle_alpha   90.00
_cell.angle_beta   90.00
_cell.angle_gamma   90.00
#
_symmetry.space_group_name_H-M   'P 1'
#
loop_
_entity.id
_entity.type
_entity.pdbx_description
1 polymer ?
#
loop_
_entity_poly.entity_id
_entity_poly.type
_entity_poly.pdbx_seq_one_letter_code
_entity_poly.pdbx_strand_id
1 'polypeptide(L)'
;MANKMKIREYTKAKEENLALAEQEHAKRESAKANAERRLEEIRQKTEVESRCFKDDIKRLEDELARLQKSMGVNHPTVPSTHPPGVADRNSTRGAKAAHQPKAIARVEQAVASAYPEGKPSQGLRDLQEGGGVRDPASVRPPGALRRLQQEA
;
A
#
# COMPACT_ATOMS: atom_id res chain seq x y z
N MET A 1 35.12 41.85 4.30
CA MET A 1 33.64 41.85 4.30
C MET A 1 33.02 40.53 3.80
N ALA A 2 33.66 39.79 2.90
CA ALA A 2 33.11 38.56 2.30
C ALA A 2 32.64 37.47 3.28
N ASN A 3 33.33 37.25 4.41
CA ASN A 3 32.94 36.20 5.37
C ASN A 3 31.58 36.50 6.05
N LYS A 4 31.30 37.77 6.36
CA LYS A 4 30.02 38.17 6.98
C LYS A 4 28.83 37.99 6.02
N MET A 5 29.03 38.19 4.72
CA MET A 5 28.01 37.91 3.71
C MET A 5 27.74 36.41 3.58
N LYS A 6 28.79 35.58 3.51
CA LYS A 6 28.65 34.12 3.45
C LYS A 6 27.87 33.55 4.64
N ILE A 7 28.12 34.05 5.86
CA ILE A 7 27.39 33.62 7.06
C ILE A 7 25.90 34.00 6.97
N ARG A 8 25.57 35.19 6.45
CA ARG A 8 24.17 35.63 6.26
C ARG A 8 23.44 34.80 5.21
N GLU A 9 24.10 34.49 4.10
CA GLU A 9 23.51 33.65 3.06
C GLU A 9 23.27 32.23 3.55
N TYR A 10 24.24 31.65 4.27
CA TYR A 10 24.09 30.32 4.85
C TYR A 10 22.96 30.24 5.88
N THR A 11 22.84 31.25 6.76
CA THR A 11 21.75 31.32 7.75
C THR A 11 20.39 31.45 7.08
N LYS A 12 20.26 32.32 6.08
CA LYS A 12 19.05 32.44 5.28
C LYS A 12 18.68 31.12 4.57
N ALA A 13 19.63 30.48 3.92
CA ALA A 13 19.40 29.19 3.25
C ALA A 13 18.98 28.10 4.25
N LYS A 14 19.53 28.11 5.47
CA LYS A 14 19.14 27.18 6.54
C LYS A 14 17.71 27.43 7.01
N GLU A 15 17.32 28.68 7.19
CA GLU A 15 15.96 29.05 7.58
C GLU A 15 14.93 28.67 6.50
N GLU A 16 15.25 28.93 5.23
CA GLU A 16 14.40 28.52 4.10
C GLU A 16 14.27 26.99 4.01
N ASN A 17 15.37 26.25 4.23
CA ASN A 17 15.35 24.80 4.24
C ASN A 17 14.49 24.25 5.40
N LEU A 18 14.59 24.85 6.58
CA LEU A 18 13.77 24.50 7.74
C LEU A 18 12.29 24.76 7.47
N ALA A 19 11.95 25.92 6.92
CA ALA A 19 10.57 26.26 6.57
C ALA A 19 9.97 25.27 5.54
N LEU A 20 10.76 24.84 4.55
CA LEU A 20 10.35 23.80 3.60
C LEU A 20 10.12 22.45 4.28
N ALA A 21 11.01 22.05 5.19
CA ALA A 21 10.88 20.80 5.93
C ALA A 21 9.62 20.79 6.82
N GLU A 22 9.34 21.90 7.51
CA GLU A 22 8.14 22.08 8.32
C GLU A 22 6.86 22.06 7.47
N GLN A 23 6.87 22.74 6.31
CA GLN A 23 5.73 22.71 5.40
C GLN A 23 5.44 21.28 4.91
N GLU A 24 6.47 20.54 4.53
CA GLU A 24 6.32 19.15 4.11
C GLU A 24 5.82 18.26 5.25
N HIS A 25 6.31 18.48 6.47
CA HIS A 25 5.81 17.77 7.65
C HIS A 25 4.31 18.07 7.89
N ALA A 26 3.91 19.33 7.83
CA ALA A 26 2.52 19.75 7.99
C ALA A 26 1.59 19.11 6.93
N LYS A 27 2.04 19.04 5.67
CA LYS A 27 1.30 18.34 4.60
C LYS A 27 1.13 16.86 4.91
N ARG A 28 2.19 16.18 5.36
CA ARG A 28 2.13 14.75 5.71
C ARG A 28 1.19 14.49 6.88
N GLU A 29 1.28 15.29 7.94
CA GLU A 29 0.41 15.14 9.11
C GLU A 29 -1.05 15.43 8.76
N SER A 30 -1.32 16.45 7.94
CA SER A 30 -2.68 16.72 7.46
C SER A 30 -3.22 15.56 6.61
N ALA A 31 -2.39 14.96 5.74
CA ALA A 31 -2.80 13.82 4.93
C ALA A 31 -3.08 12.58 5.80
N LYS A 32 -2.23 12.33 6.80
CA LYS A 32 -2.40 11.25 7.78
C LYS A 32 -3.68 11.41 8.60
N ALA A 33 -3.91 12.58 9.18
CA ALA A 33 -5.12 12.86 9.95
C ALA A 33 -6.40 12.71 9.11
N ASN A 34 -6.35 13.09 7.82
CA ASN A 34 -7.48 12.90 6.92
C ASN A 34 -7.72 11.40 6.61
N ALA A 35 -6.64 10.63 6.37
CA ALA A 35 -6.74 9.20 6.14
C ALA A 35 -7.30 8.47 7.37
N GLU A 36 -6.84 8.82 8.57
CA GLU A 36 -7.33 8.28 9.84
C GLU A 36 -8.82 8.60 10.05
N ARG A 37 -9.24 9.85 9.81
CA ARG A 37 -10.65 10.24 9.88
C ARG A 37 -11.51 9.39 8.94
N ARG A 38 -11.10 9.25 7.68
CA ARG A 38 -11.85 8.48 6.68
C ARG A 38 -11.93 6.99 7.03
N LEU A 39 -10.86 6.43 7.59
CA LEU A 39 -10.84 5.04 8.05
C LEU A 39 -11.86 4.83 9.18
N GLU A 40 -11.88 5.74 10.14
CA GLU A 40 -12.82 5.68 11.27
C GLU A 40 -14.27 5.85 10.82
N GLU A 41 -14.56 6.73 9.87
CA GLU A 41 -15.90 6.87 9.26
C GLU A 41 -16.38 5.55 8.62
N ILE A 42 -15.49 4.87 7.88
CA ILE A 42 -15.80 3.57 7.28
C ILE A 42 -16.08 2.54 8.38
N ARG A 43 -15.23 2.49 9.40
CA ARG A 43 -15.39 1.56 10.54
C ARG A 43 -16.74 1.76 11.22
N GLN A 44 -17.09 3.01 11.54
CA GLN A 44 -18.35 3.36 12.19
C GLN A 44 -19.56 3.00 11.34
N LYS A 45 -19.53 3.31 10.04
CA LYS A 45 -20.61 2.96 9.11
C LYS A 45 -20.85 1.46 9.08
N THR A 46 -19.79 0.67 8.91
CA THR A 46 -19.90 -0.80 8.90
C THR A 46 -20.39 -1.35 10.24
N GLU A 47 -19.96 -0.77 11.36
CA GLU A 47 -20.43 -1.18 12.69
C GLU A 47 -21.93 -0.92 12.88
N VAL A 48 -22.39 0.27 12.48
CA VAL A 48 -23.82 0.62 12.50
C VAL A 48 -24.62 -0.32 11.60
N GLU A 49 -24.21 -0.51 10.36
CA GLU A 49 -24.88 -1.40 9.41
C GLU A 49 -24.96 -2.84 9.94
N SER A 50 -23.87 -3.34 10.53
CA SER A 50 -23.85 -4.67 11.14
C SER A 50 -24.85 -4.80 12.29
N ARG A 51 -24.98 -3.77 13.14
CA ARG A 51 -25.99 -3.76 14.20
C ARG A 51 -27.39 -3.75 13.62
N CYS A 52 -27.66 -2.87 12.65
CA CYS A 52 -28.94 -2.80 11.98
C CYS A 52 -29.34 -4.14 11.37
N PHE A 53 -28.43 -4.83 10.67
CA PHE A 53 -28.74 -6.15 10.11
C PHE A 53 -29.04 -7.21 11.16
N LYS A 54 -28.31 -7.20 12.30
CA LYS A 54 -28.60 -8.12 13.40
C LYS A 54 -29.99 -7.89 14.00
N ASP A 55 -30.36 -6.63 14.18
CA ASP A 55 -31.67 -6.27 14.72
C ASP A 55 -32.78 -6.58 13.71
N ASP A 56 -32.53 -6.38 12.42
CA ASP A 56 -33.44 -6.71 11.32
C ASP A 56 -33.71 -8.22 11.26
N ILE A 57 -32.66 -9.04 11.35
CA ILE A 57 -32.77 -10.50 11.40
C ILE A 57 -33.65 -10.93 12.57
N LYS A 58 -33.39 -10.43 13.79
CA LYS A 58 -34.20 -10.78 14.96
C LYS A 58 -35.67 -10.40 14.77
N ARG A 59 -35.93 -9.20 14.25
CA ARG A 59 -37.30 -8.74 13.96
C ARG A 59 -38.01 -9.67 12.98
N LEU A 60 -37.31 -10.09 11.92
CA LEU A 60 -37.86 -10.99 10.91
C LEU A 60 -38.07 -12.41 11.46
N GLU A 61 -37.16 -12.91 12.29
CA GLU A 61 -37.30 -14.19 12.99
C GLU A 61 -38.51 -14.18 13.93
N ASP A 62 -38.73 -13.10 14.68
CA ASP A 62 -39.88 -12.93 15.56
C ASP A 62 -41.20 -12.88 14.77
N GLU A 63 -41.21 -12.15 13.64
CA GLU A 63 -42.38 -12.07 12.77
C GLU A 63 -42.70 -13.43 12.13
N LEU A 64 -41.68 -14.17 11.69
CA LEU A 64 -41.83 -15.52 11.17
C LEU A 64 -42.41 -16.46 12.23
N ALA A 65 -41.89 -16.41 13.46
CA ALA A 65 -42.39 -17.21 14.57
C ALA A 65 -43.85 -16.87 14.92
N ARG A 66 -44.21 -15.58 14.89
CA ARG A 66 -45.59 -15.13 15.10
C ARG A 66 -46.53 -15.64 13.99
N LEU A 67 -46.10 -15.57 12.73
CA LEU A 67 -46.89 -16.04 11.60
C LEU A 67 -47.09 -17.55 11.63
N GLN A 68 -46.03 -18.32 11.88
CA GLN A 68 -46.11 -19.78 12.05
C GLN A 68 -47.12 -20.16 13.13
N LYS A 69 -47.07 -19.50 14.30
CA LYS A 69 -48.06 -19.68 15.37
C LYS A 69 -49.48 -19.35 14.91
N SER A 70 -49.68 -18.25 14.18
CA SER A 70 -51.00 -17.84 13.69
C SER A 70 -51.58 -18.80 12.63
N MET A 71 -50.71 -19.45 11.86
CA MET A 71 -51.10 -20.40 10.82
C MET A 71 -51.24 -21.84 11.33
N GLY A 72 -51.01 -22.09 12.63
CA GLY A 72 -50.98 -23.44 13.20
C GLY A 72 -49.85 -24.31 12.66
N VAL A 73 -48.83 -23.70 12.05
CA VAL A 73 -47.65 -24.39 11.53
C VAL A 73 -46.69 -24.64 12.69
N ASN A 74 -46.66 -25.88 13.18
CA ASN A 74 -45.86 -26.29 14.33
C ASN A 74 -44.41 -26.69 13.97
N HIS A 75 -43.98 -26.50 12.72
CA HIS A 75 -42.64 -26.91 12.26
C HIS A 75 -41.70 -25.71 12.06
N PRO A 76 -40.44 -25.80 12.53
CA PRO A 76 -39.46 -24.77 12.28
C PRO A 76 -39.13 -24.73 10.78
N THR A 77 -39.52 -23.65 10.10
CA THR A 77 -39.02 -23.35 8.76
C THR A 77 -37.53 -23.04 8.86
N VAL A 78 -36.68 -23.95 8.41
CA VAL A 78 -35.24 -23.75 8.37
C VAL A 78 -34.89 -22.61 7.41
N PRO A 79 -34.03 -21.65 7.80
CA PRO A 79 -33.60 -20.59 6.89
C PRO A 79 -32.79 -21.19 5.75
N SER A 80 -33.19 -20.89 4.51
CA SER A 80 -32.47 -21.31 3.32
C SER A 80 -31.11 -20.62 3.27
N THR A 81 -30.03 -21.41 3.21
CA THR A 81 -28.64 -20.93 3.12
C THR A 81 -28.23 -20.46 1.71
N HIS A 82 -29.19 -20.32 0.78
CA HIS A 82 -28.88 -19.87 -0.56
C HIS A 82 -28.77 -18.34 -0.61
N PRO A 83 -27.60 -17.76 -0.96
CA PRO A 83 -27.56 -16.38 -1.41
C PRO A 83 -28.45 -16.26 -2.66
N PRO A 84 -29.13 -15.12 -2.91
CA PRO A 84 -29.92 -14.93 -4.12
C PRO A 84 -28.98 -14.92 -5.34
N GLY A 85 -28.70 -16.11 -5.87
CA GLY A 85 -28.06 -16.31 -7.15
C GLY A 85 -29.05 -15.92 -8.21
N VAL A 86 -28.75 -14.83 -8.92
CA VAL A 86 -29.42 -14.42 -10.15
C VAL A 86 -29.62 -15.64 -11.05
N ALA A 87 -30.87 -16.02 -11.26
CA ALA A 87 -31.23 -17.12 -12.14
C ALA A 87 -30.77 -16.80 -13.56
N ASP A 88 -29.88 -17.66 -14.05
CA ASP A 88 -29.36 -17.73 -15.41
C ASP A 88 -30.50 -17.97 -16.43
N ARG A 89 -30.55 -17.12 -17.46
CA ARG A 89 -31.21 -17.43 -18.74
C ARG A 89 -30.21 -17.15 -19.86
N ASN A 90 -29.46 -18.19 -20.19
CA ASN A 90 -28.47 -18.28 -21.25
C ASN A 90 -29.01 -17.98 -22.66
N SER A 91 -28.46 -16.94 -23.31
CA SER A 91 -28.21 -16.84 -24.76
C SER A 91 -27.62 -15.45 -25.03
N THR A 92 -26.40 -15.22 -25.53
CA THR A 92 -25.54 -15.97 -26.44
C THR A 92 -24.11 -15.41 -26.35
N ARG A 93 -23.12 -16.28 -26.59
CA ARG A 93 -21.75 -16.04 -27.10
C ARG A 93 -21.00 -14.78 -26.64
N GLY A 94 -19.90 -14.97 -25.91
CA GLY A 94 -18.75 -14.07 -26.05
C GLY A 94 -17.78 -14.03 -24.88
N ALA A 95 -16.67 -14.75 -25.04
CA ALA A 95 -15.34 -14.41 -24.53
C ALA A 95 -15.06 -14.39 -23.00
N LYS A 96 -14.23 -15.38 -22.63
CA LYS A 96 -13.07 -15.28 -21.71
C LYS A 96 -13.35 -14.89 -20.26
N ALA A 97 -13.46 -15.95 -19.46
CA ALA A 97 -12.99 -15.94 -18.08
C ALA A 97 -11.53 -15.45 -18.03
N ALA A 98 -11.32 -14.31 -17.37
CA ALA A 98 -10.05 -13.95 -16.77
C ALA A 98 -10.37 -13.15 -15.51
N HIS A 99 -10.44 -13.87 -14.39
CA HIS A 99 -10.39 -13.30 -13.05
C HIS A 99 -9.27 -12.26 -13.00
N GLN A 100 -9.62 -11.00 -12.73
CA GLN A 100 -8.66 -9.93 -12.51
C GLN A 100 -8.25 -9.91 -11.03
N PRO A 101 -7.01 -10.24 -10.66
CA PRO A 101 -6.41 -9.81 -9.39
C PRO A 101 -5.97 -8.34 -9.40
N LYS A 102 -6.30 -7.56 -10.44
CA LYS A 102 -5.78 -6.20 -10.67
C LYS A 102 -6.24 -5.16 -9.66
N ALA A 103 -7.29 -5.41 -8.88
CA ALA A 103 -7.74 -4.45 -7.86
C ALA A 103 -6.73 -4.34 -6.71
N ILE A 104 -6.10 -5.46 -6.31
CA ILE A 104 -5.15 -5.50 -5.20
C ILE A 104 -3.80 -4.88 -5.63
N ALA A 105 -3.30 -5.26 -6.81
CA ALA A 105 -2.05 -4.70 -7.35
C ALA A 105 -2.11 -3.17 -7.58
N ARG A 106 -3.29 -2.61 -7.88
CA ARG A 106 -3.46 -1.16 -8.09
C ARG A 106 -3.40 -0.36 -6.79
N VAL A 107 -3.81 -0.98 -5.67
CA VAL A 107 -3.67 -0.37 -4.33
C VAL A 107 -2.21 -0.43 -3.88
N GLU A 108 -1.53 -1.57 -4.07
CA GLU A 108 -0.10 -1.71 -3.73
C GLU A 108 0.79 -0.76 -4.53
N GLN A 109 0.52 -0.59 -5.84
CA GLN A 109 1.26 0.35 -6.68
C GLN A 109 1.00 1.83 -6.29
N ALA A 110 -0.21 2.16 -5.83
CA ALA A 110 -0.53 3.50 -5.33
C ALA A 110 0.14 3.79 -3.98
N VAL A 111 0.26 2.78 -3.10
CA VAL A 111 0.96 2.90 -1.82
C VAL A 111 2.48 3.04 -2.02
N ALA A 112 3.08 2.29 -2.95
CA ALA A 112 4.50 2.41 -3.30
C ALA A 112 4.85 3.75 -3.97
N SER A 113 3.92 4.34 -4.74
CA SER A 113 4.11 5.67 -5.32
C SER A 113 3.95 6.80 -4.31
N ALA A 114 3.19 6.61 -3.24
CA ALA A 114 2.95 7.62 -2.20
C ALA A 114 4.12 7.73 -1.20
N TYR A 115 4.96 6.70 -1.08
CA TYR A 115 6.14 6.66 -0.22
C TYR A 115 7.34 6.06 -0.98
N PRO A 116 8.06 6.84 -1.80
CA PRO A 116 9.33 6.37 -2.33
C PRO A 116 10.33 6.27 -1.18
N GLU A 117 10.76 5.05 -0.85
CA GLU A 117 11.94 4.84 -0.01
C GLU A 117 13.09 5.70 -0.54
N GLY A 118 13.69 6.46 0.37
CA GLY A 118 14.75 7.41 0.06
C GLY A 118 15.90 6.72 -0.66
N LYS A 119 16.14 7.11 -1.91
CA LYS A 119 17.37 6.73 -2.61
C LYS A 119 18.55 7.32 -1.83
N PRO A 120 19.56 6.53 -1.42
CA PRO A 120 20.78 7.11 -0.90
C PRO A 120 21.43 7.90 -2.04
N SER A 121 21.58 9.19 -1.83
CA SER A 121 22.34 10.09 -2.69
C SER A 121 23.80 9.63 -2.75
N GLN A 122 24.13 8.78 -3.72
CA GLN A 122 25.49 8.54 -4.17
C GLN A 122 25.93 9.77 -4.96
N GLY A 123 26.72 10.63 -4.32
CA GLY A 123 27.33 11.78 -4.98
C GLY A 123 27.92 12.74 -3.99
N LEU A 124 29.09 12.38 -3.42
CA LEU A 124 30.13 13.28 -2.91
C LEU A 124 31.18 12.47 -2.12
N ARG A 125 31.89 11.61 -2.83
CA ARG A 125 33.26 11.17 -2.54
C ARG A 125 33.83 11.08 -3.96
N ASP A 126 34.61 12.03 -4.43
CA ASP A 126 36.03 12.13 -4.12
C ASP A 126 36.55 13.50 -4.54
N LEU A 127 37.12 14.25 -3.59
CA LEU A 127 38.18 15.23 -3.85
C LEU A 127 39.10 15.21 -2.62
N GLN A 128 40.30 14.64 -2.83
CA GLN A 128 41.61 15.03 -2.28
C GLN A 128 41.78 15.02 -0.72
N GLU A 129 42.79 14.46 -0.05
CA GLU A 129 44.21 14.12 -0.31
C GLU A 129 44.56 12.94 0.63
N GLY A 130 45.37 11.96 0.25
CA GLY A 130 46.84 12.08 0.18
C GLY A 130 47.48 11.46 1.44
N GLY A 131 48.01 10.24 1.32
CA GLY A 131 48.82 9.65 2.40
C GLY A 131 49.05 8.14 2.31
N GLY A 132 50.14 7.74 1.65
CA GLY A 132 51.01 6.71 2.22
C GLY A 132 50.81 5.24 1.83
N VAL A 133 51.83 4.74 1.14
CA VAL A 133 52.32 3.35 1.07
C VAL A 133 51.66 2.43 0.03
N ARG A 134 52.47 2.16 -1.01
CA ARG A 134 52.26 1.21 -2.09
C ARG A 134 52.44 -0.20 -1.56
N ASP A 135 51.57 -1.12 -1.99
CA ASP A 135 51.84 -2.56 -1.95
C ASP A 135 51.63 -3.16 -3.35
N PRO A 136 52.69 -3.58 -4.06
CA PRO A 136 52.62 -3.98 -5.47
C PRO A 136 52.44 -5.49 -5.61
N ALA A 137 51.27 -6.04 -5.27
CA ALA A 137 51.03 -7.47 -5.47
C ALA A 137 49.56 -7.87 -5.60
N SER A 138 48.76 -7.16 -6.41
CA SER A 138 47.49 -7.74 -6.92
C SER A 138 46.92 -6.96 -8.09
N VAL A 139 47.46 -7.17 -9.28
CA VAL A 139 46.79 -6.80 -10.54
C VAL A 139 46.66 -8.08 -11.35
N ARG A 140 45.49 -8.73 -11.28
CA ARG A 140 45.12 -9.79 -12.22
C ARG A 140 44.64 -9.13 -13.52
N PRO A 141 45.25 -9.40 -14.68
CA PRO A 141 44.77 -8.89 -15.95
C PRO A 141 43.55 -9.70 -16.44
N PRO A 142 42.56 -9.07 -17.09
CA PRO A 142 41.41 -9.76 -17.67
C PRO A 142 41.78 -10.31 -19.06
N GLY A 143 41.50 -11.60 -19.29
CA GLY A 143 41.46 -12.19 -20.63
C GLY A 143 42.72 -12.92 -21.08
N ALA A 144 42.79 -14.22 -20.83
CA ALA A 144 43.64 -15.13 -21.59
C ALA A 144 42.91 -16.47 -21.79
N LEU A 145 42.36 -16.65 -22.99
CA LEU A 145 41.97 -17.95 -23.53
C LEU A 145 43.22 -18.83 -23.64
N ARG A 146 43.21 -20.03 -23.04
CA ARG A 146 44.03 -21.15 -23.49
C ARG A 146 43.19 -22.42 -23.56
N ARG A 147 42.89 -22.82 -24.80
CA ARG A 147 42.78 -24.22 -25.19
C ARG A 147 44.10 -24.92 -24.86
N LEU A 148 44.01 -26.07 -24.22
CA LEU A 148 44.70 -27.33 -24.55
C LEU A 148 44.51 -28.27 -23.37
N GLN A 149 43.65 -29.26 -23.53
CA GLN A 149 43.75 -30.51 -22.78
C GLN A 149 43.46 -31.63 -23.78
N GLN A 150 44.54 -32.30 -24.16
CA GLN A 150 44.61 -33.57 -24.85
C GLN A 150 45.56 -34.42 -23.97
N GLU A 151 45.39 -35.74 -24.01
CA GLU A 151 45.90 -36.78 -23.10
C GLU A 151 44.93 -37.05 -21.92
N ALA A 152 44.31 -38.23 -21.76
CA ALA A 152 44.64 -39.59 -22.20
C ALA A 152 43.43 -40.37 -22.74
#